data_AF-A0A5D0NRV5-F1
#
_entry.id   AF-A0A5D0NRV5-F1
#
_cell.length_a   1.000
_cell.length_b   1.000
_cell.length_c   1.000
_cell.angle_alpha   90.00
_cell.angle_beta   90.00
_cell.angle_gamma   90.00
#
_symmetry.space_group_name_H-M   'P 1'
#
loop_
_entity.id
_entity.type
_entity.pdbx_description
1 polymer ?
#
loop_
_entity_poly.entity_id
_entity_poly.type
_entity_poly.pdbx_seq_one_letter_code
_entity_poly.pdbx_strand_id
1 'polypeptide(L)'
;MSDEIECPECGGTGEQRLGPLRLMCVFCDGRKVVGGARGQAEDGPRRQRGDAPGAEPRGRPPAVWEHPAVRGSGLCPHCLGAGVVVAGGSYTEAPCPVCSGRGR
;
A
#
# COMPACT_ATOMS: atom_id res chain seq x y z
N MET A 1 30.97 3.79 -19.44
CA MET A 1 30.76 4.76 -18.34
C MET A 1 29.36 4.51 -17.85
N SER A 2 29.16 4.12 -16.58
CA SER A 2 27.82 3.94 -16.02
C SER A 2 27.33 5.30 -15.51
N ASP A 3 26.15 5.73 -15.94
CA ASP A 3 25.49 6.96 -15.51
C ASP A 3 24.88 6.82 -14.09
N GLU A 4 25.67 6.31 -13.14
CA GLU A 4 25.25 6.24 -11.73
C GLU A 4 25.39 7.63 -11.10
N ILE A 5 24.28 8.14 -10.59
CA ILE A 5 24.20 9.37 -9.82
C ILE A 5 23.85 9.05 -8.36
N GLU A 6 24.14 9.98 -7.45
CA GLU A 6 23.69 9.86 -6.07
C GLU A 6 22.16 9.83 -5.99
N CYS A 7 21.63 9.05 -5.06
CA CYS A 7 20.20 8.93 -4.85
C CYS A 7 19.60 10.29 -4.45
N PRO A 8 18.71 10.89 -5.27
CA PRO A 8 18.15 12.21 -4.98
C PRO A 8 17.19 12.18 -3.77
N GLU A 9 16.57 11.03 -3.49
CA GLU A 9 15.60 10.85 -2.40
C GLU A 9 16.22 10.75 -1.00
N CYS A 10 17.51 10.39 -0.91
CA CYS A 10 18.20 10.30 0.38
C CYS A 10 19.54 11.03 0.42
N GLY A 11 19.90 11.77 -0.63
CA GLY A 11 21.19 12.47 -0.75
C GLY A 11 22.38 11.52 -0.53
N GLY A 12 22.32 10.31 -1.07
CA GLY A 12 23.39 9.32 -0.93
C GLY A 12 23.53 8.69 0.46
N THR A 13 22.63 8.95 1.41
CA THR A 13 22.72 8.35 2.75
C THR A 13 22.30 6.88 2.79
N GLY A 14 21.38 6.49 1.90
CA GLY A 14 20.77 5.16 1.88
C GLY A 14 19.63 5.01 2.91
N GLU A 15 19.29 6.06 3.65
CA GLU A 15 18.29 6.05 4.71
C GLU A 15 17.34 7.25 4.59
N GLN A 16 16.08 7.09 4.99
CA GLN A 16 15.14 8.18 5.22
C GLN A 16 14.87 8.33 6.71
N ARG A 17 14.74 9.58 7.17
CA ARG A 17 14.41 9.89 8.57
C ARG A 17 12.94 10.24 8.70
N LEU A 18 12.25 9.56 9.61
CA LEU A 18 10.91 9.92 10.07
C LEU A 18 10.99 10.19 11.57
N GLY A 19 11.19 11.46 11.94
CA GLY A 19 11.49 11.84 13.32
C GLY A 19 12.80 11.20 13.81
N PRO A 20 12.79 10.47 14.94
CA PRO A 20 13.99 9.76 15.43
C PRO A 20 14.25 8.44 14.70
N LEU A 21 13.29 7.92 13.92
CA LEU A 21 13.42 6.64 13.24
C LEU A 21 14.24 6.78 11.95
N ARG A 22 15.14 5.81 11.73
CA ARG A 22 15.86 5.63 10.47
C ARG A 22 15.28 4.43 9.75
N LEU A 23 14.83 4.66 8.52
CA LEU A 23 14.34 3.62 7.63
C LEU A 23 15.28 3.53 6.44
N MET A 24 15.47 2.33 5.90
CA MET A 24 16.17 2.17 4.64
C MET A 24 15.46 2.98 3.55
N CYS A 25 16.21 3.73 2.75
CA CYS A 25 15.65 4.52 1.66
C CYS A 25 15.02 3.56 0.64
N VAL A 26 13.69 3.61 0.54
CA VAL A 26 12.91 2.72 -0.34
C VAL A 26 13.19 2.96 -1.82
N PHE A 27 13.65 4.15 -2.19
CA PHE A 27 13.93 4.52 -3.57
C PHE A 27 15.20 3.86 -4.10
N CYS A 28 16.30 3.93 -3.34
CA CYS A 28 17.56 3.28 -3.72
C CYS A 28 17.78 1.91 -3.07
N ASP A 29 16.84 1.42 -2.26
CA ASP A 29 16.97 0.17 -1.49
C ASP A 29 18.26 0.14 -0.64
N GLY A 30 18.62 1.28 -0.05
CA GLY A 30 19.85 1.46 0.72
C GLY A 30 21.15 1.58 -0.09
N ARG A 31 21.09 1.54 -1.43
CA ARG A 31 22.28 1.51 -2.30
C ARG A 31 22.98 2.84 -2.51
N LYS A 32 22.36 3.95 -2.11
CA LYS A 32 22.92 5.32 -2.15
C LYS A 32 23.11 5.94 -3.53
N VAL A 33 23.12 5.13 -4.60
CA VAL A 33 23.22 5.58 -6.00
C VAL A 33 22.09 4.99 -6.83
N VAL A 34 21.73 5.68 -7.92
CA VAL A 34 20.73 5.29 -8.91
C VAL A 34 21.25 5.58 -10.31
N GLY A 35 20.99 4.71 -11.30
CA GLY A 35 21.44 4.89 -12.69
C GLY A 35 21.83 3.59 -13.41
N GLY A 36 22.09 3.69 -14.72
CA GLY A 36 22.41 2.55 -15.60
C GLY A 36 21.24 1.56 -15.84
N ALA A 37 21.54 0.32 -16.24
CA ALA A 37 20.58 -0.78 -16.49
C ALA A 37 19.82 -1.27 -15.22
N ARG A 38 19.89 -0.51 -14.13
CA ARG A 38 19.30 -0.80 -12.82
C ARG A 38 18.46 0.37 -12.31
N GLY A 39 18.03 1.25 -13.22
CA GLY A 39 17.11 2.34 -12.92
C GLY A 39 15.87 1.81 -12.21
N GLN A 40 15.75 2.12 -10.92
CA GLN A 40 14.46 2.28 -10.30
C GLN A 40 14.25 3.78 -10.14
N ALA A 41 13.90 4.38 -11.27
CA ALA A 41 13.17 5.63 -11.34
C ALA A 41 12.02 5.43 -12.33
N GLU A 42 11.26 4.33 -12.17
CA GLU A 42 9.88 4.17 -12.67
C GLU A 42 9.15 3.25 -11.69
N ASP A 43 7.85 3.52 -11.48
CA ASP A 43 6.91 2.86 -10.56
C ASP A 43 6.98 1.32 -10.55
N GLY A 44 7.98 0.75 -9.89
CA GLY A 44 8.13 -0.68 -9.70
C GLY A 44 7.11 -1.20 -8.68
N PRO A 45 6.51 -2.40 -8.89
CA PRO A 45 5.52 -2.92 -7.98
C PRO A 45 6.14 -3.07 -6.59
N ARG A 46 5.43 -2.57 -5.57
CA ARG A 46 5.77 -2.71 -4.14
C ARG A 46 6.33 -4.12 -3.90
N ARG A 47 7.65 -4.25 -3.71
CA ARG A 47 8.25 -5.53 -3.35
C ARG A 47 7.68 -5.93 -1.99
N GLN A 48 6.84 -6.95 -2.00
CA GLN A 48 6.34 -7.56 -0.78
C GLN A 48 7.54 -8.16 -0.05
N ARG A 49 7.86 -7.65 1.13
CA ARG A 49 8.87 -8.23 2.02
C ARG A 49 8.30 -9.55 2.54
N GLY A 50 8.49 -10.64 1.79
CA GLY A 50 7.82 -11.91 2.09
C GLY A 50 8.40 -13.18 1.44
N ASP A 51 9.52 -13.11 0.72
CA ASP A 51 10.14 -14.30 0.13
C ASP A 51 10.98 -15.07 1.17
N ALA A 52 10.28 -15.77 2.07
CA ALA A 52 10.85 -16.92 2.77
C ALA A 52 10.67 -18.17 1.87
N PRO A 53 11.67 -19.07 1.74
CA PRO A 53 11.52 -20.26 0.92
C PRO A 53 10.50 -21.20 1.58
N GLY A 54 9.35 -21.41 0.93
CA GLY A 54 8.30 -22.32 1.39
C GLY A 54 6.92 -21.68 1.64
N ALA A 55 6.75 -20.38 1.41
CA ALA A 55 5.42 -19.77 1.40
C ALA A 55 4.72 -20.11 0.08
N GLU A 56 3.73 -21.00 0.10
CA GLU A 56 2.77 -21.12 -1.00
C GLU A 56 2.21 -19.73 -1.32
N PRO A 57 1.99 -19.39 -2.61
CA PRO A 57 1.39 -18.12 -2.97
C PRO A 57 0.02 -18.05 -2.30
N ARG A 58 -0.07 -17.32 -1.19
CA ARG A 58 -1.34 -16.96 -0.58
C ARG A 58 -2.08 -16.22 -1.67
N GLY A 59 -3.10 -16.86 -2.24
CA GLY A 59 -3.91 -16.28 -3.29
C GLY A 59 -4.39 -14.88 -2.90
N ARG A 60 -4.87 -14.11 -3.87
CA ARG A 60 -5.41 -12.77 -3.61
C ARG A 60 -6.29 -12.82 -2.36
N PRO A 61 -5.98 -12.02 -1.32
CA PRO A 61 -6.80 -12.05 -0.11
C PRO A 61 -8.25 -11.74 -0.52
N PRO A 62 -9.23 -12.46 0.06
CA PRO A 62 -10.62 -12.25 -0.26
C PRO A 62 -10.99 -10.79 0.00
N ALA A 63 -12.05 -10.33 -0.66
CA ALA A 63 -12.48 -8.98 -0.43
C ALA A 63 -12.86 -8.79 1.05
N VAL A 64 -12.60 -7.61 1.60
CA VAL A 64 -12.75 -7.34 3.05
C VAL A 64 -14.15 -7.67 3.57
N TRP A 65 -15.19 -7.47 2.75
CA TRP A 65 -16.60 -7.79 3.08
C TRP A 65 -16.90 -9.30 3.18
N GLU A 66 -15.98 -10.16 2.71
CA GLU A 66 -16.07 -11.63 2.83
C GLU A 66 -15.36 -12.14 4.08
N HIS A 67 -14.56 -11.31 4.74
CA HIS A 67 -13.79 -11.73 5.90
C HIS A 67 -14.74 -12.10 7.06
N PRO A 68 -14.54 -13.26 7.73
CA PRO A 68 -15.41 -13.72 8.82
C PRO A 68 -15.57 -12.69 9.96
N ALA A 69 -14.49 -11.97 10.28
CA ALA A 69 -14.54 -10.89 11.28
C ALA A 69 -15.51 -9.75 10.88
N VAL A 70 -15.61 -9.43 9.59
CA VAL A 70 -16.56 -8.40 9.11
C VAL A 70 -17.98 -8.95 9.15
N ARG A 71 -18.19 -10.19 8.66
CA ARG A 71 -19.53 -10.82 8.69
C ARG A 71 -20.07 -11.02 10.11
N GLY A 72 -19.21 -11.31 11.08
CA GLY A 72 -19.57 -11.50 12.48
C GLY A 72 -19.65 -10.20 13.31
N SER A 73 -19.27 -9.05 12.74
CA SER A 73 -19.18 -7.78 13.49
C SER A 73 -20.53 -7.11 13.76
N GLY A 74 -21.59 -7.51 13.06
CA GLY A 74 -22.87 -6.79 13.06
C GLY A 74 -22.82 -5.45 12.32
N LEU A 75 -21.73 -5.14 11.62
CA LEU A 75 -21.65 -3.98 10.73
C LEU A 75 -22.21 -4.32 9.35
N CYS A 76 -22.77 -3.33 8.67
CA CYS A 76 -23.17 -3.46 7.28
C CYS A 76 -21.92 -3.77 6.42
N PRO A 77 -21.83 -4.94 5.75
CA PRO A 77 -20.63 -5.34 5.01
C PRO A 77 -20.38 -4.50 3.75
N HIS A 78 -21.37 -3.72 3.31
CA HIS A 78 -21.27 -2.87 2.13
C HIS A 78 -20.53 -1.56 2.41
N CYS A 79 -20.86 -0.89 3.54
CA CYS A 79 -20.18 0.34 3.97
C CYS A 79 -19.21 0.12 5.12
N LEU A 80 -19.07 -1.12 5.62
CA LEU A 80 -18.20 -1.50 6.73
C LEU A 80 -18.42 -0.67 8.00
N GLY A 81 -19.67 -0.32 8.31
CA GLY A 81 -19.99 0.52 9.47
C GLY A 81 -20.08 2.02 9.20
N ALA A 82 -19.57 2.51 8.06
CA ALA A 82 -19.49 3.95 7.80
C ALA A 82 -20.84 4.65 7.58
N GLY A 83 -21.88 3.90 7.20
CA GLY A 83 -23.18 4.46 6.83
C GLY A 83 -23.19 5.19 5.48
N VAL A 84 -22.04 5.50 4.89
CA VAL A 84 -21.90 6.15 3.58
C VAL A 84 -21.09 5.28 2.62
N VAL A 85 -21.27 5.53 1.32
CA VAL A 85 -20.48 4.97 0.22
C VAL A 85 -20.01 6.10 -0.70
N VAL A 86 -18.89 5.90 -1.38
CA VAL A 86 -18.35 6.87 -2.33
C VAL A 86 -18.64 6.40 -3.75
N ALA A 87 -19.31 7.23 -4.54
CA ALA A 87 -19.59 6.91 -5.94
C ALA A 87 -18.30 6.96 -6.79
N GLY A 88 -18.03 5.86 -7.51
CA GLY A 88 -16.92 5.82 -8.46
C GLY A 88 -17.12 6.85 -9.58
N GLY A 89 -16.09 7.67 -9.83
CA GLY A 89 -16.09 8.69 -10.88
C GLY A 89 -16.33 10.12 -10.38
N SER A 90 -17.23 10.32 -9.41
CA SER A 90 -17.49 11.65 -8.82
C SER A 90 -16.91 11.85 -7.43
N TYR A 91 -16.43 10.77 -6.78
CA TYR A 91 -15.91 10.76 -5.42
C TYR A 91 -16.84 11.40 -4.39
N THR A 92 -18.14 11.43 -4.69
CA THR A 92 -19.15 12.03 -3.83
C THR A 92 -19.62 11.00 -2.82
N GLU A 93 -19.75 11.41 -1.56
CA GLU A 93 -20.35 10.60 -0.51
C GLU A 93 -21.87 10.57 -0.67
N ALA A 94 -22.45 9.37 -0.54
CA ALA A 94 -23.88 9.16 -0.48
C ALA A 94 -24.21 8.20 0.66
N PRO A 95 -25.42 8.29 1.26
CA PRO A 95 -25.87 7.30 2.21
C PRO A 95 -25.78 5.89 1.61
N CYS A 96 -25.28 4.94 2.39
CA CYS A 96 -25.17 3.55 1.97
C CYS A 96 -26.57 3.04 1.61
N PRO A 97 -26.79 2.56 0.36
CA PRO A 97 -28.12 2.15 -0.09
C PRO A 97 -28.63 0.89 0.63
N VAL A 98 -27.72 0.11 1.22
CA VAL A 98 -28.05 -1.15 1.89
C VAL A 98 -28.53 -0.93 3.33
N CYS A 99 -27.85 -0.05 4.09
CA CYS A 99 -28.21 0.22 5.49
C CYS A 99 -28.89 1.58 5.70
N SER A 100 -29.12 2.34 4.63
CA SER A 100 -29.73 3.68 4.65
C SER A 100 -29.05 4.64 5.63
N GLY A 101 -27.71 4.64 5.69
CA GLY A 101 -26.98 5.51 6.62
C GLY A 101 -26.72 4.94 8.02
N ARG A 102 -27.33 3.81 8.40
CA ARG A 102 -27.26 3.31 9.79
C ARG A 102 -25.94 2.63 10.16
N GLY A 103 -25.20 2.11 9.17
CA GLY A 103 -23.90 1.46 9.36
C GLY A 103 -23.94 0.05 9.97
N ARG A 104 -25.03 -0.34 10.63
CA ARG A 104 -25.23 -1.64 11.30
C ARG A 104 -26.59 -2.23 10.96
#